data_AF-X0PAH2-F1
#
_entry.id   AF-X0PAH2-F1
#
_cell.length_a   1.000
_cell.length_b   1.000
_cell.length_c   1.000
_cell.angle_alpha   90.00
_cell.angle_beta   90.00
_cell.angle_gamma   90.00
#
_symmetry.space_group_name_H-M   'P 1'
#
loop_
_entity.id
_entity.type
_entity.pdbx_description
1 polymer ?
#
loop_
_entity_poly.entity_id
_entity_poly.type
_entity_poly.pdbx_seq_one_letter_code
_entity_poly.pdbx_strand_id
1 'polypeptide(L)'
;MRVNLALSLAMSAGLFVLMPQINQLLFSTAGLNLTIAVYCFSIVLTTVILTDNMVLQARGQYGPTMAAILCGFGVKIIVNKWLVASLGIIGASVATLMSLAVMVLLMRTAASRSLAGLTDGRQLIKLVVVLVVMMTGVGLAATIIGDWLIVENGRLQALLIVMIGVPLGAGIFLYGCKRLRVFTLREWFAVPLISKLLRVMK
;
A
#
# COMPACT_ATOMS: atom_id res chain seq x y z
N MET A 1 2.51 -4.35 13.97
CA MET A 1 2.10 -3.06 13.34
C MET A 1 3.15 -2.49 12.40
N ARG A 2 4.36 -2.21 12.88
CA ARG A 2 5.45 -1.58 12.10
C ARG A 2 5.79 -2.33 10.80
N VAL A 3 5.96 -3.65 10.89
CA VAL A 3 6.22 -4.53 9.72
C VAL A 3 5.06 -4.50 8.72
N ASN A 4 3.82 -4.75 9.19
CA ASN A 4 2.63 -4.77 8.33
C ASN A 4 2.42 -3.45 7.58
N LEU A 5 2.55 -2.32 8.28
CA LEU A 5 2.37 -0.99 7.70
C LEU A 5 3.43 -0.69 6.62
N ALA A 6 4.65 -1.14 6.85
CA ALA A 6 5.73 -0.95 5.91
C ALA A 6 5.62 -1.84 4.67
N LEU A 7 5.21 -3.10 4.85
CA LEU A 7 4.89 -4.02 3.76
C LEU A 7 3.72 -3.52 2.92
N SER A 8 2.64 -3.08 3.56
CA SER A 8 1.45 -2.58 2.84
C SER A 8 1.74 -1.29 2.07
N LEU A 9 2.57 -0.40 2.62
CA LEU A 9 3.05 0.77 1.91
C LEU A 9 3.92 0.40 0.70
N ALA A 10 4.85 -0.55 0.85
CA ALA A 10 5.68 -1.01 -0.26
C ALA A 10 4.83 -1.61 -1.38
N MET A 11 3.86 -2.46 -1.02
CA MET A 11 2.91 -3.05 -1.95
C MET A 11 2.08 -1.97 -2.66
N SER A 12 1.51 -1.03 -1.91
CA SER A 12 0.72 0.06 -2.48
C SER A 12 1.53 0.96 -3.42
N ALA A 13 2.75 1.32 -3.05
CA ALA A 13 3.62 2.17 -3.86
C ALA A 13 4.11 1.44 -5.12
N GLY A 14 4.51 0.17 -5.00
CA GLY A 14 4.89 -0.65 -6.15
C GLY A 14 3.73 -0.82 -7.13
N LEU A 15 2.52 -1.07 -6.62
CA LEU A 15 1.33 -1.21 -7.44
C LEU A 15 0.95 0.12 -8.10
N PHE A 16 1.09 1.27 -7.40
CA PHE A 16 0.85 2.59 -7.97
C PHE A 16 1.76 2.87 -9.18
N VAL A 17 3.05 2.56 -9.07
CA VAL A 17 4.03 2.81 -10.14
C VAL A 17 3.87 1.84 -11.31
N LEU A 18 3.54 0.58 -11.03
CA LEU A 18 3.37 -0.45 -12.06
C LEU A 18 1.93 -0.52 -12.62
N MET A 19 1.00 0.26 -12.07
CA MET A 19 -0.40 0.26 -12.49
C MET A 19 -0.60 0.45 -14.00
N PRO A 20 0.06 1.42 -14.70
CA PRO A 20 -0.14 1.58 -16.14
C PRO A 20 0.19 0.31 -16.91
N GLN A 21 1.31 -0.33 -16.57
CA GLN A 21 1.77 -1.55 -17.22
C GLN A 21 0.87 -2.74 -16.87
N ILE A 22 0.45 -2.87 -15.62
CA ILE A 22 -0.48 -3.92 -15.18
C ILE A 22 -1.84 -3.77 -15.88
N ASN A 23 -2.35 -2.55 -16.01
CA ASN A 23 -3.63 -2.28 -16.65
C ASN A 23 -3.56 -2.57 -18.16
N GLN A 24 -2.48 -2.15 -18.83
CA GLN A 24 -2.24 -2.46 -20.23
C GLN A 24 -2.05 -3.97 -20.47
N LEU A 25 -1.42 -4.68 -19.53
CA LEU A 25 -1.27 -6.13 -19.59
C LEU A 25 -2.59 -6.88 -19.53
N LEU A 26 -3.36 -6.61 -18.47
CA LEU A 26 -4.55 -7.38 -18.12
C LEU A 26 -5.75 -6.98 -18.97
N PHE A 27 -5.87 -5.70 -19.27
CA PHE A 27 -7.08 -5.14 -19.91
C PHE A 27 -6.80 -4.52 -21.27
N SER A 28 -5.54 -4.48 -21.74
CA SER A 28 -5.15 -3.83 -23.02
C SER A 28 -5.72 -2.41 -23.17
N THR A 29 -5.95 -1.75 -22.03
CA THR A 29 -6.68 -0.48 -21.95
C THR A 29 -5.89 0.48 -21.07
N ALA A 30 -5.74 1.73 -21.52
CA ALA A 30 -5.08 2.80 -20.76
C ALA A 30 -6.03 3.57 -19.82
N GLY A 31 -7.33 3.26 -19.87
CA GLY A 31 -8.37 3.92 -19.08
C GLY A 31 -8.36 3.53 -17.60
N LEU A 32 -8.84 4.44 -16.74
CA LEU A 32 -9.03 4.23 -15.29
C LEU A 32 -7.76 3.92 -14.50
N ASN A 33 -6.58 4.08 -15.09
CA ASN A 33 -5.32 3.78 -14.42
C ASN A 33 -5.14 4.58 -13.13
N LEU A 34 -5.49 5.87 -13.16
CA LEU A 34 -5.49 6.75 -12.00
C LEU A 34 -6.46 6.27 -10.91
N THR A 35 -7.65 5.80 -11.30
CA THR A 35 -8.68 5.30 -10.38
C THR A 35 -8.18 4.11 -9.57
N ILE A 36 -7.54 3.15 -10.25
CA ILE A 36 -7.04 1.93 -9.61
C ILE A 36 -5.78 2.26 -8.82
N ALA A 37 -4.87 3.09 -9.34
CA ALA A 37 -3.68 3.53 -8.64
C ALA A 37 -4.02 4.22 -7.30
N VAL A 38 -4.99 5.14 -7.29
CA VAL A 38 -5.49 5.78 -6.05
C VAL A 38 -6.13 4.75 -5.12
N TYR A 39 -6.91 3.81 -5.66
CA TYR A 39 -7.51 2.73 -4.87
C TYR A 39 -6.46 1.84 -4.20
N CYS A 40 -5.28 1.65 -4.79
CA CYS A 40 -4.20 0.87 -4.16
C CYS A 40 -3.77 1.42 -2.80
N PHE A 41 -3.91 2.73 -2.58
CA PHE A 41 -3.61 3.35 -1.28
C PHE A 41 -4.54 2.86 -0.16
N SER A 42 -5.73 2.34 -0.51
CA SER A 42 -6.65 1.68 0.43
C SER A 42 -6.02 0.47 1.12
N ILE A 43 -5.02 -0.18 0.50
CA ILE A 43 -4.31 -1.33 1.07
C ILE A 43 -3.62 -0.92 2.37
N VAL A 44 -3.02 0.27 2.41
CA VAL A 44 -2.33 0.80 3.59
C VAL A 44 -3.33 1.01 4.72
N LEU A 45 -4.42 1.73 4.44
CA LEU A 45 -5.47 2.02 5.42
C LEU A 45 -6.12 0.74 5.95
N THR A 46 -6.45 -0.19 5.05
CA THR A 46 -7.03 -1.49 5.41
C THR A 46 -6.08 -2.30 6.29
N THR A 47 -4.79 -2.28 6.01
CA THR A 47 -3.79 -2.97 6.84
C THR A 47 -3.69 -2.37 8.24
N VAL A 48 -3.80 -1.04 8.37
CA VAL A 48 -3.86 -0.36 9.67
C VAL A 48 -5.12 -0.78 10.43
N ILE A 49 -6.29 -0.71 9.77
CA ILE A 49 -7.57 -1.15 10.34
C ILE A 49 -7.48 -2.60 10.81
N LEU A 50 -7.00 -3.51 9.97
CA LEU A 50 -6.89 -4.93 10.32
C LEU A 50 -5.94 -5.15 11.48
N THR A 51 -4.81 -4.44 11.51
CA THR A 51 -3.86 -4.55 12.62
C THR A 51 -4.47 -4.02 13.93
N ASP A 52 -5.13 -2.86 13.91
CA ASP A 52 -5.77 -2.28 15.09
C ASP A 52 -6.93 -3.17 15.58
N ASN A 53 -7.68 -3.78 14.65
CA ASN A 53 -8.72 -4.77 14.95
C ASN A 53 -8.14 -5.98 15.68
N MET A 54 -7.06 -6.56 15.19
CA MET A 54 -6.42 -7.72 15.82
C MET A 54 -5.92 -7.40 17.23
N VAL A 55 -5.39 -6.18 17.45
CA VAL A 55 -4.94 -5.73 18.77
C VAL A 55 -6.13 -5.58 19.74
N LEU A 56 -7.22 -4.95 19.31
CA LEU A 56 -8.42 -4.77 20.14
C LEU A 56 -9.14 -6.09 20.43
N GLN A 57 -9.24 -6.98 19.43
CA GLN A 57 -9.82 -8.31 19.58
C GLN A 57 -9.00 -9.18 20.54
N ALA A 58 -7.66 -9.10 20.50
CA ALA A 58 -6.80 -9.78 21.47
C ALA A 58 -6.98 -9.30 22.92
N ARG A 59 -7.59 -8.13 23.12
CA ARG A 59 -7.96 -7.57 24.43
C ARG A 59 -9.43 -7.81 24.80
N GLY A 60 -10.19 -8.53 23.97
CA GLY A 60 -11.61 -8.79 24.17
C GLY A 60 -12.52 -7.58 23.93
N GLN A 61 -12.04 -6.51 23.29
CA GLN A 61 -12.80 -5.28 23.04
C GLN A 61 -13.30 -5.22 21.59
N TYR A 62 -14.55 -5.64 21.37
CA TYR A 62 -15.17 -5.69 20.04
C TYR A 62 -16.02 -4.45 19.70
N GLY A 63 -16.53 -3.73 20.71
CA GLY A 63 -17.39 -2.56 20.55
C GLY A 63 -16.81 -1.45 19.66
N PRO A 64 -15.58 -0.95 19.90
CA PRO A 64 -15.03 0.15 19.11
C PRO A 64 -14.74 -0.23 17.65
N THR A 65 -14.34 -1.49 17.40
CA THR A 65 -14.21 -2.06 16.06
C THR A 65 -15.54 -2.00 15.30
N MET A 66 -16.61 -2.46 15.94
CA MET A 66 -17.91 -2.56 15.28
C MET A 66 -18.50 -1.18 14.97
N ALA A 67 -18.36 -0.23 15.91
CA ALA A 67 -18.75 1.16 15.69
C ALA A 67 -17.98 1.81 14.53
N ALA A 68 -16.66 1.59 14.45
CA ALA A 68 -15.85 2.14 13.36
C ALA A 68 -16.27 1.59 11.99
N ILE A 69 -16.50 0.28 11.87
CA ILE A 69 -16.95 -0.35 10.62
C ILE A 69 -18.33 0.19 10.21
N LEU A 70 -19.28 0.28 11.13
CA LEU A 70 -20.62 0.80 10.86
C LEU A 70 -20.58 2.28 10.42
N CYS A 71 -19.85 3.12 11.14
CA CYS A 71 -19.68 4.53 10.78
C CYS A 71 -19.01 4.69 9.41
N GLY A 72 -17.92 3.96 9.15
CA GLY A 72 -17.24 4.04 7.86
C GLY A 72 -18.12 3.55 6.71
N PHE A 73 -18.93 2.52 6.92
CA PHE A 73 -19.91 2.06 5.93
C PHE A 73 -20.98 3.13 5.67
N GLY A 74 -21.48 3.79 6.72
CA GLY A 74 -22.42 4.92 6.59
C GLY A 74 -21.83 6.08 5.79
N VAL A 75 -20.59 6.50 6.11
CA VAL A 75 -19.87 7.53 5.35
C VAL A 75 -19.71 7.12 3.89
N LYS A 76 -19.38 5.85 3.62
CA LYS A 76 -19.25 5.36 2.25
C LYS A 76 -20.55 5.52 1.48
N ILE A 77 -21.71 5.16 2.05
CA ILE A 77 -23.00 5.26 1.35
C ILE A 77 -23.32 6.72 0.99
N ILE A 78 -23.13 7.63 1.94
CA ILE A 78 -23.47 9.06 1.78
C ILE A 78 -22.53 9.72 0.77
N VAL A 79 -21.21 9.55 0.98
CA VAL A 79 -20.18 10.21 0.18
C VAL A 79 -20.12 9.61 -1.23
N ASN A 80 -20.32 8.30 -1.37
CA ASN A 80 -20.20 7.63 -2.68
C ASN A 80 -21.22 8.14 -3.69
N LYS A 81 -22.49 8.34 -3.32
CA LYS A 81 -23.49 8.88 -4.26
C LYS A 81 -23.09 10.26 -4.80
N TRP A 82 -22.62 11.14 -3.92
CA TRP A 82 -22.25 12.49 -4.29
C TRP A 82 -20.95 12.55 -5.10
N LEU A 83 -19.92 11.80 -4.68
CA LEU A 83 -18.64 11.74 -5.39
C LEU A 83 -18.74 11.04 -6.75
N VAL A 84 -19.55 9.98 -6.88
CA VAL A 84 -19.73 9.30 -8.17
C VAL A 84 -20.48 10.20 -9.16
N ALA A 85 -21.45 10.99 -8.68
CA ALA A 85 -22.14 11.94 -9.54
C ALA A 85 -21.21 13.06 -10.06
N SER A 86 -20.22 13.48 -9.26
CA SER A 86 -19.29 14.57 -9.63
C SER A 86 -18.05 14.07 -10.40
N LEU A 87 -17.44 12.97 -9.98
CA LEU A 87 -16.12 12.50 -10.43
C LEU A 87 -16.15 11.13 -11.12
N GLY A 88 -17.34 10.57 -11.35
CA GLY A 88 -17.51 9.24 -11.94
C GLY A 88 -16.84 8.14 -11.11
N ILE A 89 -16.17 7.20 -11.78
CA ILE A 89 -15.56 6.02 -11.14
C ILE A 89 -14.38 6.42 -10.22
N ILE A 90 -13.68 7.53 -10.49
CA ILE A 90 -12.64 8.08 -9.59
C ILE A 90 -13.26 8.48 -8.25
N GLY A 91 -14.46 9.06 -8.27
CA GLY A 91 -15.23 9.40 -7.08
C GLY A 91 -15.50 8.19 -6.18
N ALA A 92 -15.77 7.02 -6.76
CA ALA A 92 -15.97 5.80 -5.99
C ALA A 92 -14.70 5.37 -5.23
N SER A 93 -13.53 5.45 -5.87
CA SER A 93 -12.23 5.17 -5.23
C SER A 93 -11.88 6.17 -4.13
N VAL A 94 -12.20 7.45 -4.32
CA VAL A 94 -11.94 8.46 -3.28
C VAL A 94 -12.91 8.29 -2.11
N ALA A 95 -14.17 7.92 -2.37
CA ALA A 95 -15.15 7.63 -1.32
C ALA A 95 -14.73 6.43 -0.46
N THR A 96 -14.11 5.39 -1.04
CA THR A 96 -13.55 4.27 -0.25
C THR A 96 -12.37 4.71 0.60
N LEU A 97 -11.44 5.51 0.05
CA LEU A 97 -10.32 6.07 0.82
C LEU A 97 -10.81 6.92 2.01
N MET A 98 -11.79 7.79 1.78
CA MET A 98 -12.38 8.63 2.82
C MET A 98 -13.07 7.79 3.91
N SER A 99 -13.86 6.80 3.51
CA SER A 99 -14.50 5.85 4.43
C SER A 99 -13.48 5.13 5.30
N LEU A 100 -12.41 4.59 4.69
CA LEU A 100 -11.33 3.91 5.39
C LEU A 100 -10.57 4.87 6.32
N ALA A 101 -10.32 6.11 5.90
CA ALA A 101 -9.67 7.12 6.74
C ALA A 101 -10.52 7.43 7.99
N VAL A 102 -11.83 7.56 7.84
CA VAL A 102 -12.76 7.73 8.98
C VAL A 102 -12.73 6.51 9.90
N MET A 103 -12.73 5.29 9.36
CA MET A 103 -12.61 4.07 10.16
C MET A 103 -11.32 4.06 10.98
N VAL A 104 -10.18 4.38 10.36
CA VAL A 104 -8.88 4.48 11.06
C VAL A 104 -8.95 5.52 12.17
N LEU A 105 -9.52 6.70 11.89
CA LEU A 105 -9.59 7.79 12.86
C LEU A 105 -10.46 7.41 14.06
N LEU A 106 -11.62 6.79 13.83
CA LEU A 106 -12.51 6.30 14.89
C LEU A 106 -11.87 5.17 15.72
N MET A 107 -11.19 4.22 15.07
CA MET A 107 -10.46 3.18 15.79
C MET A 107 -9.31 3.76 16.62
N ARG A 108 -8.60 4.77 16.08
CA ARG A 108 -7.49 5.46 16.78
C ARG A 108 -7.95 6.28 17.97
N THR A 109 -9.06 7.01 17.86
CA THR A 109 -9.61 7.78 18.98
C THR A 109 -10.14 6.86 20.08
N ALA A 110 -10.85 5.80 19.71
CA ALA A 110 -11.32 4.78 20.65
C ALA A 110 -10.16 4.00 21.30
N ALA A 111 -9.07 3.79 20.58
CA ALA A 111 -7.87 3.11 21.07
C ALA A 111 -6.85 4.06 21.73
N SER A 112 -7.12 5.37 21.86
CA SER A 112 -6.12 6.37 22.27
C SER A 112 -5.52 6.13 23.66
N ARG A 113 -6.22 5.45 24.58
CA ARG A 113 -5.64 5.03 25.88
C ARG A 113 -4.75 3.77 25.80
N SER A 114 -4.86 2.97 24.74
CA SER A 114 -4.18 1.66 24.61
C SER A 114 -3.08 1.65 23.53
N LEU A 115 -3.15 2.54 22.54
CA LEU A 115 -2.24 2.61 21.38
C LEU A 115 -1.25 3.78 21.39
N ALA A 116 -1.31 4.67 22.39
CA ALA A 116 -0.51 5.92 22.45
C ALA A 116 1.02 5.70 22.36
N GLY A 117 1.53 4.48 22.62
CA GLY A 117 2.95 4.15 22.53
C GLY A 117 3.42 3.46 21.24
N LEU A 118 2.53 3.14 20.29
CA LEU A 118 2.89 2.25 19.16
C LEU A 118 3.29 2.95 17.85
N THR A 119 2.96 4.24 17.67
CA THR A 119 3.33 5.01 16.46
C THR A 119 4.43 6.02 16.76
N ASP A 120 5.67 5.62 16.51
CA ASP A 120 6.83 6.51 16.56
C ASP A 120 6.93 7.28 15.23
N GLY A 121 6.70 8.59 15.26
CA GLY A 121 6.68 9.47 14.08
C GLY A 121 7.99 9.48 13.29
N ARG A 122 9.13 9.21 13.95
CA ARG A 122 10.43 9.10 13.28
C ARG A 122 10.54 7.90 12.35
N GLN A 123 9.81 6.81 12.63
CA GLN A 123 9.80 5.62 11.78
C GLN A 123 8.95 5.81 10.53
N LEU A 124 7.83 6.54 10.65
CA LEU A 124 6.98 6.91 9.51
C LEU A 124 7.74 7.77 8.49
N ILE A 125 8.52 8.76 8.96
CA ILE A 125 9.32 9.62 8.08
C ILE A 125 10.37 8.80 7.32
N LYS A 126 11.09 7.90 8.01
CA LYS A 126 12.06 6.99 7.35
C LYS A 126 11.39 6.11 6.29
N LEU A 127 10.16 5.67 6.55
CA LEU A 127 9.38 4.86 5.62
C LEU A 127 8.95 5.63 4.38
N VAL A 128 8.49 6.87 4.55
CA VAL A 128 8.17 7.76 3.43
C VAL A 128 9.39 7.96 2.54
N VAL A 129 10.58 8.17 3.12
CA VAL A 129 11.83 8.31 2.33
C VAL A 129 12.13 7.04 1.52
N VAL A 130 12.01 5.84 2.11
CA VAL A 130 12.20 4.57 1.37
C VAL A 130 11.20 4.43 0.23
N LEU A 131 9.94 4.80 0.46
CA LEU A 131 8.89 4.69 -0.55
C LEU A 131 9.12 5.67 -1.71
N VAL A 132 9.54 6.89 -1.42
CA VAL A 132 9.89 7.87 -2.46
C VAL A 132 11.05 7.33 -3.31
N VAL A 133 12.11 6.83 -2.67
CA VAL A 133 13.26 6.22 -3.39
C VAL A 133 12.84 5.02 -4.23
N MET A 134 11.97 4.16 -3.70
CA MET A 134 11.42 3.01 -4.43
C MET A 134 10.59 3.47 -5.62
N MET A 135 9.70 4.46 -5.44
CA MET A 135 8.86 4.98 -6.52
C MET A 135 9.70 5.63 -7.62
N THR A 136 10.72 6.41 -7.26
CA THR A 136 11.65 6.99 -8.24
C THR A 136 12.48 5.92 -8.94
N GLY A 137 12.96 4.91 -8.21
CA GLY A 137 13.78 3.84 -8.79
C GLY A 137 13.01 2.95 -9.76
N VAL A 138 11.79 2.54 -9.39
CA VAL A 138 10.91 1.75 -10.26
C VAL A 138 10.39 2.59 -11.43
N GLY A 139 10.09 3.87 -11.23
CA GLY A 139 9.70 4.80 -12.30
C GLY A 139 10.81 5.05 -13.31
N LEU A 140 12.05 5.22 -12.84
CA LEU A 140 13.23 5.34 -13.71
C LEU A 140 13.52 4.03 -14.45
N ALA A 141 13.42 2.87 -13.78
CA ALA A 141 13.58 1.58 -14.45
C ALA A 141 12.51 1.38 -15.53
N ALA A 142 11.24 1.74 -15.25
CA ALA A 142 10.15 1.63 -16.21
C ALA A 142 10.33 2.55 -17.44
N THR A 143 10.85 3.77 -17.25
CA THR A 143 11.14 4.71 -18.35
C THR A 143 12.34 4.26 -19.18
N ILE A 144 13.43 3.85 -18.53
CA ILE A 144 14.63 3.33 -19.23
C ILE A 144 14.29 2.06 -20.02
N ILE A 145 13.54 1.12 -19.45
CA ILE A 145 13.10 -0.09 -20.16
C ILE A 145 12.11 0.28 -21.28
N GLY A 146 11.26 1.29 -21.07
CA GLY A 146 10.35 1.82 -22.08
C GLY A 146 11.08 2.38 -23.31
N ASP A 147 12.13 3.17 -23.08
CA ASP A 147 12.93 3.80 -24.13
C ASP A 147 13.85 2.81 -24.86
N TRP A 148 14.38 1.80 -24.14
CA TRP A 148 15.24 0.76 -24.73
C TRP A 148 14.46 -0.29 -25.54
N LEU A 149 13.20 -0.56 -25.19
CA LEU A 149 12.37 -1.57 -25.85
C LEU A 149 11.42 -0.88 -26.84
N ILE A 150 11.93 -0.51 -28.02
CA ILE A 150 11.11 -0.10 -29.17
C ILE A 150 10.42 -1.35 -29.73
N VAL A 151 9.43 -1.88 -29.01
CA VAL A 151 8.65 -3.05 -29.40
C VAL A 151 7.22 -2.59 -29.66
N GLU A 152 6.79 -2.64 -30.93
CA GLU A 152 5.47 -2.18 -31.42
C GLU A 152 4.27 -2.89 -30.76
N ASN A 153 4.49 -3.97 -30.01
CA ASN A 153 3.46 -4.74 -29.32
C ASN A 153 3.38 -4.38 -27.83
N GLY A 154 2.58 -3.36 -27.50
CA GLY A 154 2.47 -2.78 -26.15
C GLY A 154 2.09 -3.77 -25.02
N ARG A 155 1.55 -4.96 -25.31
CA ARG A 155 1.26 -5.99 -24.30
C ARG A 155 2.50 -6.78 -23.88
N LEU A 156 3.34 -7.20 -24.84
CA LEU A 156 4.53 -7.99 -24.53
C LEU A 156 5.56 -7.14 -23.77
N GLN A 157 5.68 -5.87 -24.15
CA GLN A 157 6.50 -4.89 -23.45
C GLN A 157 6.04 -4.69 -22.00
N ALA A 158 4.73 -4.50 -21.78
CA ALA A 158 4.19 -4.35 -20.44
C ALA A 158 4.42 -5.61 -19.57
N LEU A 159 4.38 -6.81 -20.17
CA LEU A 159 4.69 -8.08 -19.48
C LEU A 159 6.11 -8.11 -18.95
N LEU A 160 7.07 -7.78 -19.81
CA LEU A 160 8.48 -7.74 -19.45
C LEU A 160 8.73 -6.69 -18.36
N ILE A 161 8.15 -5.49 -18.50
CA ILE A 161 8.31 -4.41 -17.54
C ILE A 161 7.75 -4.83 -16.17
N VAL A 162 6.59 -5.48 -16.09
CA VAL A 162 6.05 -5.94 -14.81
C VAL A 162 6.86 -7.11 -14.24
N MET A 163 7.24 -8.08 -15.08
CA MET A 163 8.02 -9.24 -14.66
C MET A 163 9.39 -8.84 -14.09
N ILE A 164 10.03 -7.81 -14.64
CA ILE A 164 11.31 -7.29 -14.16
C ILE A 164 11.10 -6.26 -13.05
N GLY A 165 10.12 -5.36 -13.19
CA GLY A 165 9.87 -4.25 -12.28
C GLY A 165 9.40 -4.69 -10.89
N VAL A 166 8.61 -5.76 -10.78
CA VAL A 166 8.18 -6.32 -9.50
C VAL A 166 9.38 -6.80 -8.64
N PRO A 167 10.26 -7.70 -9.12
CA PRO A 167 11.43 -8.13 -8.35
C PRO A 167 12.44 -7.00 -8.13
N LEU A 168 12.60 -6.06 -9.08
CA LEU A 168 13.48 -4.90 -8.90
C LEU A 168 12.95 -3.98 -7.78
N GLY A 169 11.66 -3.66 -7.79
CA GLY A 169 11.01 -2.87 -6.74
C GLY A 169 11.09 -3.55 -5.37
N ALA A 170 10.84 -4.87 -5.33
CA ALA A 170 11.00 -5.66 -4.10
C ALA A 170 12.45 -5.65 -3.60
N GLY A 171 13.43 -5.77 -4.50
CA GLY A 171 14.86 -5.70 -4.18
C GLY A 171 15.29 -4.35 -3.63
N ILE A 172 14.89 -3.25 -4.30
CA ILE A 172 15.16 -1.87 -3.84
C ILE A 172 14.53 -1.63 -2.46
N PHE A 173 13.29 -2.08 -2.25
CA PHE A 173 12.62 -1.95 -0.97
C PHE A 173 13.35 -2.72 0.14
N LEU A 174 13.68 -3.99 -0.09
CA LEU A 174 14.41 -4.82 0.89
C LEU A 174 15.80 -4.25 1.21
N TYR A 175 16.53 -3.82 0.18
CA TYR A 175 17.85 -3.20 0.34
C TYR A 175 17.75 -1.86 1.09
N GLY A 176 16.77 -1.02 0.74
CA GLY A 176 16.48 0.25 1.41
C GLY A 176 16.14 0.06 2.88
N CYS A 177 15.26 -0.90 3.20
CA CYS A 177 14.91 -1.25 4.57
C CYS A 177 16.12 -1.77 5.38
N LYS A 178 17.01 -2.55 4.76
CA LYS A 178 18.26 -3.00 5.38
C LYS A 178 19.21 -1.84 5.65
N ARG A 179 19.41 -0.95 4.67
CA ARG A 179 20.37 0.18 4.75
C ARG A 179 19.92 1.27 5.72
N LEU A 180 18.63 1.59 5.75
CA LEU A 180 18.05 2.60 6.66
C LEU A 180 17.71 2.06 8.06
N ARG A 181 18.01 0.78 8.35
CA ARG A 181 17.66 0.07 9.59
C ARG A 181 16.21 0.35 10.03
N VAL A 182 15.29 0.27 9.07
CA VAL A 182 13.87 0.59 9.31
C VAL A 182 13.22 -0.44 10.23
N PHE A 183 13.73 -1.67 10.21
CA PHE A 183 13.30 -2.76 11.08
C PHE A 183 14.44 -3.29 11.95
N THR A 184 14.08 -3.64 13.16
CA THR A 184 14.92 -4.30 14.17
C THR A 184 15.10 -5.77 13.83
N LEU A 185 16.20 -6.43 14.24
CA LEU A 185 16.47 -7.85 13.95
C LEU A 185 15.28 -8.78 14.28
N ARG A 186 14.56 -8.55 15.38
CA ARG A 186 13.37 -9.33 15.76
C ARG A 186 12.21 -9.18 14.77
N GLU A 187 12.07 -8.02 14.15
CA GLU A 187 11.02 -7.74 13.17
C GLU A 187 11.31 -8.42 11.82
N TRP A 188 12.58 -8.54 11.44
CA TRP A 188 13.00 -9.32 10.26
C TRP A 188 12.71 -10.82 10.41
N PHE A 189 12.89 -11.37 11.61
CA PHE A 189 12.61 -12.79 11.89
C PHE A 189 11.12 -13.12 12.00
N ALA A 190 10.25 -12.13 12.21
CA ALA A 190 8.80 -12.32 12.22
C ALA A 190 8.23 -12.63 10.82
N VAL A 191 8.99 -12.36 9.75
CA VAL A 191 8.57 -12.67 8.38
C VAL A 191 9.35 -13.89 7.86
N PRO A 192 8.77 -15.11 7.90
CA PRO A 192 9.47 -16.35 7.58
C PRO A 192 9.96 -16.43 6.13
N LEU A 193 9.36 -15.68 5.21
CA LEU A 193 9.80 -15.62 3.81
C LEU A 193 11.10 -14.81 3.64
N ILE A 194 11.25 -13.73 4.41
CA ILE A 194 12.41 -12.82 4.31
C ILE A 194 13.64 -13.46 4.95
N SER A 195 13.48 -14.24 6.02
CA SER A 195 14.57 -15.00 6.63
C SER A 195 15.12 -16.08 5.69
N LYS A 196 14.28 -16.70 4.84
CA LYS A 196 14.73 -17.61 3.78
C LYS A 196 15.51 -16.88 2.68
N LEU A 197 15.01 -15.74 2.19
CA LEU A 197 15.69 -14.92 1.17
C LEU A 197 17.06 -14.42 1.64
N LEU A 198 17.17 -13.94 2.89
CA LEU A 198 18.44 -13.49 3.47
C LEU A 198 19.46 -14.63 3.66
N ARG A 199 19.00 -15.86 3.84
CA ARG A 199 19.88 -17.04 3.99
C ARG A 199 20.43 -17.50 2.63
N VAL A 200 19.71 -17.25 1.54
CA VAL A 200 20.15 -17.53 0.15
C VAL A 200 21.09 -16.44 -0.37
N MET A 201 20.98 -15.22 0.16
CA MET A 201 21.78 -14.06 -0.25
C MET A 201 23.05 -13.85 0.60
N LYS A 202 23.48 -14.89 1.34
CA LYS A 202 24.71 -14.95 2.14
C LYS A 202 25.68 -15.91 1.46
#